data_AF-A0A561WRB9-F1
#
_entry.id   AF-A0A561WRB9-F1
#
_cell.length_a   1.000
_cell.length_b   1.000
_cell.length_c   1.000
_cell.angle_alpha   90.00
_cell.angle_beta   90.00
_cell.angle_gamma   90.00
#
_symmetry.space_group_name_H-M   'P 1'
#
loop_
_entity.id
_entity.type
_entity.pdbx_description
1 polymer ?
#
loop_
_entity_poly.entity_id
_entity_poly.type
_entity_poly.pdbx_seq_one_letter_code
_entity_poly.pdbx_strand_id
1 'polypeptide(L)'
;MAAFFVVILLVIGLVHAYLWKRLVRDTLAPGWGRRAGTVAAVVLGLLVPVTLIGVRAGYVKWLAWPGYLWIALMFYLLISLLVLEVPRLVLRVLWVGRGRTGKGTKAARTSSDATNDRQSAGSAPAPAGAQPGHTGEDLQPAGSAPARTGAQPGHTGEDLQPAGSAPARTGAQPGHTGEDLQPAGSVPAPAGTASGDDRGHADDDLQPAASVPAVVGAPLGADRGLGLDAPGPADAILPTAAAGSTSGSTEQGGSGDRAGMDRRLLLARGAAIFAGLTAASVTGYGIKTATGAPRIDQVRIPIAKLPRAMDGTRLAVVSDIHLGPLTGIGHTQRITRVINSVGADLVCVVGDLVDGSVAELGRLAEPLREIESRRGAYFVTGNHEYYSGYQEWVDEVAELGIRPLRNERVEIDGLDLAGVNDLGGGEHGDPADFGKALGGRDPNRPVVLMAHQPLAARDAAPYGVDLQLSGHTHGGQMAPFNAFVKLQQPVVSGFGRVDGVPVYVTNGAGFWGPPVRVGAPPQVTVVELRVA
;
A
#
# COMPACT_ATOMS: atom_id res chain seq x y z
N MET A 1 22.89 -0.67 1.83
CA MET A 1 22.35 -1.74 0.95
C MET A 1 22.33 -3.12 1.60
N ALA A 2 23.46 -3.76 1.90
CA ALA A 2 23.47 -5.16 2.40
C ALA A 2 22.65 -5.41 3.69
N ALA A 3 22.78 -4.53 4.70
CA ALA A 3 22.04 -4.66 5.96
C ALA A 3 20.51 -4.60 5.77
N PHE A 4 20.03 -3.78 4.82
CA PHE A 4 18.61 -3.66 4.50
C PHE A 4 18.03 -4.96 3.93
N PHE A 5 18.74 -5.58 2.97
CA PHE A 5 18.34 -6.88 2.41
C PHE A 5 18.32 -7.99 3.47
N VAL A 6 19.29 -8.01 4.39
CA VAL A 6 19.32 -8.98 5.48
C VAL A 6 18.08 -8.84 6.37
N VAL A 7 17.72 -7.61 6.74
CA VAL A 7 16.52 -7.35 7.56
C VAL A 7 15.25 -7.78 6.84
N ILE A 8 15.11 -7.46 5.54
CA ILE A 8 13.95 -7.87 4.74
C ILE A 8 13.83 -9.40 4.67
N LEU A 9 14.93 -10.09 4.38
CA LEU A 9 14.94 -11.56 4.30
C LEU A 9 14.59 -12.19 5.65
N LEU A 10 15.09 -11.63 6.75
CA LEU A 10 14.74 -12.08 8.10
C LEU A 10 13.24 -11.92 8.37
N VAL A 11 12.66 -10.76 8.07
CA VAL A 11 11.23 -10.50 8.25
C VAL A 11 10.39 -11.46 7.42
N ILE A 12 10.73 -11.63 6.13
CA ILE A 12 10.06 -12.59 5.23
C ILE A 12 10.14 -14.01 5.83
N GLY A 13 11.31 -14.43 6.30
CA GLY A 13 11.51 -15.74 6.92
C GLY A 13 10.65 -15.95 8.17
N LEU A 14 10.59 -14.95 9.04
CA LEU A 14 9.77 -14.99 10.26
C LEU A 14 8.27 -15.07 9.95
N VAL A 15 7.80 -14.27 8.98
CA VAL A 15 6.40 -14.31 8.53
C VAL A 15 6.06 -15.68 7.94
N HIS A 16 6.91 -16.22 7.06
CA HIS A 16 6.67 -17.54 6.47
C HIS A 16 6.72 -18.67 7.51
N ALA A 17 7.63 -18.60 8.49
CA ALA A 17 7.65 -19.56 9.60
C ALA A 17 6.36 -19.50 10.43
N TYR A 18 5.85 -18.29 10.69
CA TYR A 18 4.57 -18.09 11.38
C TYR A 18 3.39 -18.63 10.57
N LEU A 19 3.30 -18.29 9.28
CA LEU A 19 2.24 -18.78 8.39
C LEU A 19 2.29 -20.30 8.25
N TRP A 20 3.47 -20.90 8.07
CA TRP A 20 3.64 -22.35 8.04
C TRP A 20 3.14 -22.99 9.33
N LYS A 21 3.50 -22.43 10.50
CA LYS A 21 3.03 -22.95 11.78
C LYS A 21 1.50 -22.94 11.84
N ARG A 22 0.86 -21.82 11.50
CA ARG A 22 -0.59 -21.64 11.65
C ARG A 22 -1.44 -22.30 10.58
N LEU A 23 -0.93 -22.39 9.35
CA LEU A 23 -1.69 -22.90 8.20
C LEU A 23 -1.37 -24.35 7.86
N VAL A 24 -0.22 -24.87 8.28
CA VAL A 24 0.26 -26.23 7.94
C VAL A 24 0.47 -27.08 9.19
N ARG A 25 1.32 -26.64 10.13
CA ARG A 25 1.69 -27.45 11.31
C ARG A 25 0.50 -27.68 12.25
N ASP A 26 -0.26 -26.62 12.53
CA ASP A 26 -1.37 -26.64 13.49
C ASP A 26 -2.67 -27.25 12.92
N THR A 27 -2.79 -27.38 11.58
CA THR A 27 -4.03 -27.78 10.88
C THR A 27 -3.97 -29.17 10.23
N LEU A 28 -2.77 -29.65 9.89
CA LEU A 28 -2.55 -30.93 9.20
C LEU A 28 -1.84 -31.92 10.13
N ALA A 29 -2.28 -33.18 10.14
CA ALA A 29 -1.59 -34.26 10.85
C ALA A 29 -0.22 -34.55 10.21
N PRO A 30 0.75 -35.15 10.94
CA PRO A 30 1.98 -35.65 10.35
C PRO A 30 1.67 -36.61 9.19
N GLY A 31 2.25 -36.37 8.02
CA GLY A 31 1.96 -37.15 6.81
C GLY A 31 2.27 -36.38 5.54
N TRP A 32 1.79 -36.89 4.40
CA TRP A 32 2.08 -36.32 3.09
C TRP A 32 1.56 -34.87 2.95
N GLY A 33 0.36 -34.56 3.45
CA GLY A 33 -0.21 -33.22 3.36
C GLY A 33 0.61 -32.16 4.11
N ARG A 34 1.13 -32.50 5.30
CA ARG A 34 2.03 -31.60 6.04
C ARG A 34 3.36 -31.39 5.33
N ARG A 35 3.92 -32.45 4.70
CA ARG A 35 5.15 -32.33 3.89
C ARG A 35 4.92 -31.43 2.68
N ALA A 36 3.84 -31.65 1.93
CA ALA A 36 3.47 -30.81 0.79
C ALA A 36 3.26 -29.35 1.19
N GLY A 37 2.51 -29.08 2.26
CA GLY A 37 2.33 -27.71 2.77
C GLY A 37 3.64 -27.05 3.25
N THR A 38 4.58 -27.84 3.76
CA THR A 38 5.91 -27.34 4.15
C THR A 38 6.72 -26.94 2.93
N VAL A 39 6.75 -27.79 1.89
CA VAL A 39 7.42 -27.46 0.61
C VAL A 39 6.80 -26.22 -0.01
N ALA A 40 5.46 -26.13 -0.04
CA ALA A 40 4.77 -24.95 -0.56
C ALA A 40 5.15 -23.67 0.20
N ALA A 41 5.20 -23.69 1.53
CA ALA A 41 5.61 -22.53 2.33
C ALA A 41 7.06 -22.10 2.06
N VAL A 42 7.97 -23.05 1.84
CA VAL A 42 9.37 -22.75 1.46
C VAL A 42 9.44 -22.15 0.07
N VAL A 43 8.77 -22.74 -0.92
CA VAL A 43 8.74 -22.23 -2.30
C VAL A 43 8.17 -20.81 -2.35
N LEU A 44 7.05 -20.57 -1.67
CA LEU A 44 6.44 -19.24 -1.57
C LEU A 44 7.34 -18.25 -0.81
N GLY A 45 8.07 -18.73 0.20
CA GLY A 45 9.09 -17.94 0.90
C GLY A 45 10.24 -17.49 0.01
N LEU A 46 10.70 -18.35 -0.90
CA LEU A 46 11.74 -18.03 -1.88
C LEU A 46 11.20 -17.19 -3.04
N LEU A 47 9.92 -17.33 -3.40
CA LEU A 47 9.29 -16.56 -4.46
C LEU A 47 9.38 -15.05 -4.20
N VAL A 48 9.23 -14.61 -2.95
CA VAL A 48 9.29 -13.18 -2.59
C VAL A 48 10.63 -12.52 -2.96
N PRO A 49 11.80 -12.94 -2.42
CA PRO A 49 13.07 -12.32 -2.78
C PRO A 49 13.45 -12.51 -4.25
N VAL A 50 13.12 -13.67 -4.85
CA VAL A 50 13.35 -13.89 -6.29
C VAL A 50 12.56 -12.87 -7.12
N THR A 51 11.33 -12.56 -6.72
CA THR A 51 10.51 -11.54 -7.40
C THR A 51 11.08 -10.14 -7.17
N LEU A 52 11.38 -9.76 -5.93
CA LEU A 52 11.88 -8.41 -5.61
C LEU A 52 13.21 -8.11 -6.32
N ILE A 53 14.14 -9.07 -6.36
CA ILE A 53 15.45 -8.92 -7.01
C ILE A 53 15.29 -9.06 -8.52
N GLY A 54 14.58 -10.10 -8.96
CA GLY A 54 14.51 -10.48 -10.36
C GLY A 54 13.67 -9.54 -11.23
N VAL A 55 12.62 -8.93 -10.68
CA VAL A 55 11.87 -7.86 -11.36
C VAL A 55 12.71 -6.59 -11.43
N ARG A 56 13.37 -6.20 -10.33
CA ARG A 56 14.23 -5.01 -10.29
C ARG A 56 15.45 -5.11 -11.21
N ALA A 57 15.99 -6.31 -11.40
CA ALA A 57 17.10 -6.55 -12.31
C ALA A 57 16.65 -6.81 -13.76
N GLY A 58 15.35 -6.80 -14.05
CA GLY A 58 14.81 -6.98 -15.39
C GLY A 58 14.76 -8.43 -15.92
N TYR A 59 15.23 -9.42 -15.16
CA TYR A 59 15.42 -10.80 -15.64
C TYR A 59 14.16 -11.67 -15.66
N VAL A 60 13.21 -11.46 -14.74
CA VAL A 60 12.05 -12.38 -14.54
C VAL A 60 10.73 -11.63 -14.39
N LYS A 61 10.44 -10.73 -15.33
CA LYS A 61 9.22 -9.89 -15.30
C LYS A 61 7.91 -10.70 -15.26
N TRP A 62 7.88 -11.89 -15.86
CA TRP A 62 6.70 -12.77 -15.81
C TRP A 62 6.38 -13.27 -14.39
N LEU A 63 7.38 -13.29 -13.50
CA LEU A 63 7.22 -13.69 -12.10
C LEU A 63 6.65 -12.55 -11.23
N ALA A 64 6.59 -11.32 -11.75
CA ALA A 64 6.04 -10.17 -11.04
C ALA A 64 4.61 -10.45 -10.55
N TRP A 65 3.70 -10.90 -11.41
CA TRP A 65 2.32 -11.22 -11.02
C TRP A 65 2.22 -12.22 -9.86
N PRO A 66 2.75 -13.46 -9.97
CA PRO A 66 2.62 -14.43 -8.88
C PRO A 66 3.34 -14.01 -7.60
N GLY A 67 4.53 -13.40 -7.71
CA GLY A 67 5.29 -12.98 -6.54
C GLY A 67 4.65 -11.81 -5.79
N TYR A 68 4.25 -10.76 -6.52
CA TYR A 68 3.58 -9.60 -5.93
C TYR A 68 2.18 -9.92 -5.39
N LEU A 69 1.44 -10.79 -6.07
CA LEU A 69 0.17 -11.30 -5.55
C LEU A 69 0.38 -12.09 -4.26
N TRP A 70 1.41 -12.93 -4.19
CA TRP A 70 1.75 -13.65 -2.97
C TRP A 70 2.15 -12.70 -1.84
N ILE A 71 2.93 -11.64 -2.10
CA ILE A 71 3.30 -10.64 -1.09
C ILE A 71 2.04 -10.02 -0.47
N ALA A 72 1.06 -9.59 -1.28
CA ALA A 72 -0.20 -9.04 -0.77
C ALA A 72 -1.02 -10.06 0.00
N LEU A 73 -1.16 -11.28 -0.53
CA LEU A 73 -1.92 -12.34 0.13
C LEU A 73 -1.29 -12.74 1.47
N MET A 74 0.04 -12.89 1.50
CA MET A 74 0.83 -13.15 2.69
C MET A 74 0.63 -12.06 3.76
N PHE A 75 0.63 -10.79 3.35
CA PHE A 75 0.38 -9.66 4.24
C PHE A 75 -1.01 -9.73 4.89
N TYR A 76 -2.07 -9.96 4.12
CA TYR A 76 -3.42 -10.07 4.67
C TYR A 76 -3.67 -11.37 5.44
N LEU A 77 -2.99 -12.47 5.10
CA LEU A 77 -2.98 -13.70 5.89
C LEU A 77 -2.37 -13.44 7.27
N LEU A 78 -1.22 -12.76 7.32
CA LEU A 78 -0.55 -12.41 8.56
C LEU A 78 -1.47 -11.56 9.45
N ILE A 79 -2.04 -10.48 8.91
CA ILE A 79 -2.94 -9.61 9.69
C ILE A 79 -4.17 -10.37 10.19
N SER A 80 -4.83 -11.12 9.31
CA SER A 80 -6.03 -11.88 9.68
C SER A 80 -5.73 -12.88 10.80
N LEU A 81 -4.60 -13.59 10.71
CA LEU A 81 -4.19 -14.52 11.76
C LEU A 81 -3.82 -13.81 13.06
N LEU A 82 -3.11 -12.68 13.01
CA LEU A 82 -2.75 -11.90 14.19
C LEU A 82 -4.00 -11.38 14.92
N VAL A 83 -5.00 -10.88 14.19
CA VAL A 83 -6.29 -10.48 14.78
C VAL A 83 -6.97 -11.65 15.48
N LEU A 84 -6.93 -12.85 14.89
CA LEU A 84 -7.47 -14.07 15.51
C LEU A 84 -6.65 -14.58 16.71
N GLU A 85 -5.42 -14.13 16.91
CA GLU A 85 -4.66 -14.47 18.13
C GLU A 85 -5.22 -13.79 19.38
N VAL A 86 -5.83 -12.60 19.26
CA VAL A 86 -6.42 -11.87 20.39
C VAL A 86 -7.50 -12.69 21.10
N PRO A 87 -8.58 -13.16 20.44
CA PRO A 87 -9.59 -13.98 21.09
C PRO A 87 -9.02 -15.32 21.58
N ARG A 88 -8.03 -15.91 20.89
CA ARG A 88 -7.34 -17.12 21.35
C ARG A 88 -6.60 -16.90 22.67
N LEU A 89 -5.90 -15.77 22.81
CA LEU A 89 -5.18 -15.41 24.02
C LEU A 89 -6.15 -15.13 25.17
N VAL A 90 -7.23 -14.39 24.91
CA VAL A 90 -8.30 -14.13 25.90
C VAL A 90 -8.92 -15.44 26.38
N LEU A 91 -9.31 -16.33 25.48
CA LEU A 91 -9.87 -17.65 25.84
C LEU A 91 -8.89 -18.48 26.66
N ARG A 92 -7.59 -18.46 26.32
CA ARG A 92 -6.54 -19.14 27.09
C ARG A 92 -6.42 -18.59 28.50
N VAL A 93 -6.40 -17.26 28.68
CA VAL A 93 -6.30 -16.62 29.99
C VAL A 93 -7.55 -16.91 30.84
N LEU A 94 -8.75 -16.78 30.27
CA LEU A 94 -10.01 -17.06 30.97
C LEU A 94 -10.15 -18.54 31.37
N TRP A 95 -9.66 -19.48 30.55
CA TRP A 95 -9.66 -20.90 30.89
C TRP A 95 -8.63 -21.29 31.96
N VAL A 96 -7.44 -20.65 31.95
CA VAL A 96 -6.44 -20.85 33.02
C VAL A 96 -6.97 -20.36 34.36
N GLY A 97 -7.80 -19.30 34.38
CA GLY A 97 -8.48 -18.83 35.59
C GLY A 97 -9.51 -19.83 36.16
N ARG A 98 -10.26 -20.52 35.28
CA ARG A 98 -11.27 -21.51 35.67
C ARG A 98 -10.69 -22.84 36.17
N GLY A 99 -9.48 -23.19 35.73
CA GLY A 99 -8.76 -24.38 36.20
C GLY A 99 -8.22 -24.27 37.63
N ARG A 100 -8.07 -23.05 38.18
CA ARG A 100 -7.61 -22.83 39.56
C ARG A 100 -8.75 -22.87 40.57
N THR A 101 -9.97 -22.49 40.20
CA THR A 101 -11.14 -22.55 41.10
C THR A 101 -11.75 -23.94 41.22
N GLY A 102 -11.56 -24.82 40.22
CA GLY A 102 -12.04 -26.21 40.25
C GLY A 102 -11.20 -27.21 41.07
N LYS A 103 -9.99 -26.84 41.50
CA LYS A 103 -9.16 -27.68 42.39
C LYS A 103 -9.45 -27.45 43.88
N GLY A 104 -10.14 -26.37 44.25
CA GLY A 104 -10.45 -26.04 45.65
C GLY A 104 -11.65 -26.79 46.25
N THR A 105 -12.53 -27.39 45.43
CA THR A 105 -13.77 -28.03 45.91
C THR A 105 -13.76 -29.55 45.89
N LYS A 106 -12.71 -30.21 45.40
CA LYS A 106 -12.54 -31.67 45.53
C LYS A 106 -11.83 -32.12 46.82
N ALA A 107 -11.21 -31.20 47.56
CA ALA A 107 -10.56 -31.51 48.84
C ALA A 107 -11.52 -31.47 50.06
N ALA A 108 -12.76 -31.01 49.89
CA ALA A 108 -13.72 -30.83 50.99
C ALA A 108 -14.83 -31.89 51.05
N ARG A 109 -14.71 -33.01 50.32
CA ARG A 109 -15.71 -34.11 50.32
C ARG A 109 -15.17 -35.47 50.81
N THR A 110 -14.01 -35.48 51.46
CA THR A 110 -13.43 -36.69 52.07
C THR A 110 -13.11 -36.51 53.55
N SER A 111 -13.94 -35.76 54.28
CA SER A 111 -13.84 -35.66 55.73
C SER A 111 -15.19 -35.32 56.36
N SER A 112 -16.15 -36.23 56.28
CA SER A 112 -17.24 -36.31 57.27
C SER A 112 -17.92 -37.67 57.19
N ASP A 113 -17.24 -38.69 57.69
CA ASP A 113 -17.88 -39.91 58.19
C ASP A 113 -17.03 -40.41 59.36
N ALA A 114 -17.49 -40.09 60.59
CA ALA A 114 -17.39 -40.90 61.81
C ALA A 114 -17.60 -40.06 63.10
N THR A 115 -18.72 -40.33 63.78
CA THR A 115 -18.97 -40.23 65.24
C THR A 115 -19.09 -38.81 65.84
N ASN A 116 -19.97 -38.48 66.78
CA ASN A 116 -20.80 -39.25 67.72
C ASN A 116 -22.00 -38.41 68.21
N ASP A 117 -22.96 -39.14 68.76
CA ASP A 117 -24.24 -38.81 69.35
C ASP A 117 -24.30 -37.77 70.51
N ARG A 118 -25.47 -37.10 70.56
CA ARG A 118 -26.38 -36.78 71.72
C ARG A 118 -26.65 -35.32 72.13
N GLN A 119 -27.97 -35.09 72.27
CA GLN A 119 -28.74 -34.21 73.17
C GLN A 119 -29.22 -32.81 72.72
N SER A 120 -30.45 -32.82 72.19
CA SER A 120 -31.71 -32.26 72.76
C SER A 120 -31.93 -30.74 72.92
N ALA A 121 -33.10 -30.33 72.36
CA ALA A 121 -33.96 -29.17 72.65
C ALA A 121 -33.44 -27.79 72.23
N GLY A 122 -34.18 -26.92 71.54
CA GLY A 122 -35.56 -26.94 71.04
C GLY A 122 -35.90 -25.58 70.40
N SER A 123 -37.08 -25.53 69.76
CA SER A 123 -37.90 -24.35 69.47
C SER A 123 -37.54 -23.44 68.27
N ALA A 124 -38.35 -23.58 67.22
CA ALA A 124 -38.75 -22.48 66.33
C ALA A 124 -39.84 -21.61 67.04
N PRO A 125 -40.21 -20.40 66.58
CA PRO A 125 -40.90 -20.22 65.29
C PRO A 125 -40.52 -18.94 64.50
N ALA A 126 -41.14 -18.83 63.32
CA ALA A 126 -41.02 -17.78 62.31
C ALA A 126 -41.86 -16.51 62.64
N PRO A 127 -42.31 -15.69 61.66
CA PRO A 127 -41.67 -14.47 61.15
C PRO A 127 -42.55 -13.21 61.33
N ALA A 128 -42.10 -12.07 60.75
CA ALA A 128 -42.88 -10.92 60.23
C ALA A 128 -42.51 -9.54 60.79
N GLY A 129 -42.37 -8.58 59.86
CA GLY A 129 -43.12 -7.33 59.94
C GLY A 129 -42.39 -6.06 60.38
N ALA A 130 -42.56 -5.03 59.56
CA ALA A 130 -42.75 -3.61 59.90
C ALA A 130 -41.52 -2.65 59.96
N GLN A 131 -41.48 -1.75 58.96
CA GLN A 131 -41.17 -0.31 59.09
C GLN A 131 -42.05 0.36 60.17
N PRO A 132 -41.80 1.59 60.71
CA PRO A 132 -41.27 2.85 60.10
C PRO A 132 -40.23 3.57 61.01
N GLY A 133 -39.68 4.78 60.81
CA GLY A 133 -39.74 5.89 59.85
C GLY A 133 -39.00 7.10 60.45
N HIS A 134 -38.45 7.99 59.59
CA HIS A 134 -38.00 9.39 59.77
C HIS A 134 -36.92 9.71 60.86
N THR A 135 -35.96 10.63 60.70
CA THR A 135 -36.02 12.06 60.31
C THR A 135 -34.63 12.67 60.00
N GLY A 136 -34.61 13.72 59.15
CA GLY A 136 -33.62 14.83 59.15
C GLY A 136 -32.42 14.67 58.21
N GLU A 137 -31.99 15.62 57.38
CA GLU A 137 -32.30 17.05 57.19
C GLU A 137 -31.97 17.48 55.75
N ASP A 138 -32.66 18.54 55.32
CA ASP A 138 -32.58 19.24 54.04
C ASP A 138 -31.32 20.11 53.86
N LEU A 139 -30.89 20.34 52.61
CA LEU A 139 -30.94 21.64 51.88
C LEU A 139 -29.87 21.74 50.78
N GLN A 140 -30.34 22.16 49.59
CA GLN A 140 -29.59 22.50 48.37
C GLN A 140 -29.23 24.03 48.36
N PRO A 141 -28.95 24.72 47.22
CA PRO A 141 -27.65 24.90 46.58
C PRO A 141 -27.33 26.39 46.22
N ALA A 142 -26.10 26.68 45.77
CA ALA A 142 -25.68 27.80 44.88
C ALA A 142 -24.13 27.79 44.87
N GLY A 143 -23.36 28.14 43.83
CA GLY A 143 -23.55 28.97 42.65
C GLY A 143 -22.30 29.85 42.49
N SER A 144 -21.89 30.12 41.24
CA SER A 144 -21.03 31.23 40.79
C SER A 144 -19.51 31.00 40.63
N ALA A 145 -19.02 31.37 39.43
CA ALA A 145 -17.63 31.55 39.01
C ALA A 145 -16.93 32.73 39.74
N PRO A 146 -15.60 32.92 39.53
CA PRO A 146 -15.19 33.96 38.58
C PRO A 146 -13.91 33.65 37.78
N ALA A 147 -13.59 34.58 36.87
CA ALA A 147 -12.52 34.55 35.88
C ALA A 147 -11.32 35.47 36.21
N ARG A 148 -10.16 35.10 35.64
CA ARG A 148 -8.97 35.88 35.18
C ARG A 148 -8.13 36.72 36.14
N THR A 149 -6.82 36.42 36.15
CA THR A 149 -5.59 37.21 35.80
C THR A 149 -4.40 36.39 36.33
N GLY A 150 -3.25 36.13 35.70
CA GLY A 150 -2.40 36.86 34.76
C GLY A 150 -0.99 36.96 35.40
N ALA A 151 0.07 36.38 34.81
CA ALA A 151 1.48 36.78 34.98
C ALA A 151 2.47 35.88 34.20
N GLN A 152 3.38 36.52 33.47
CA GLN A 152 4.64 35.97 32.92
C GLN A 152 5.65 35.61 34.03
N PRO A 153 6.80 35.02 33.65
CA PRO A 153 8.05 35.74 33.89
C PRO A 153 9.03 35.72 32.69
N GLY A 154 9.83 36.78 32.58
CA GLY A 154 10.90 36.96 31.61
C GLY A 154 12.31 36.91 32.22
N HIS A 155 13.24 36.50 31.36
CA HIS A 155 14.67 36.85 31.20
C HIS A 155 15.64 36.98 32.39
N THR A 156 16.73 36.22 32.28
CA THR A 156 18.11 36.68 32.58
C THR A 156 18.99 36.36 31.37
N GLY A 157 19.73 37.36 30.89
CA GLY A 157 20.68 37.23 29.79
C GLY A 157 22.10 36.97 30.28
N GLU A 158 22.97 36.59 29.35
CA GLU A 158 24.42 36.82 29.42
C GLU A 158 24.91 37.08 27.98
N ASP A 159 25.57 38.22 27.83
CA ASP A 159 26.27 38.70 26.64
C ASP A 159 27.42 37.76 26.23
N LEU A 160 27.76 37.73 24.94
CA LEU A 160 29.14 37.67 24.41
C LEU A 160 29.14 37.72 22.85
N GLN A 161 29.76 38.76 22.30
CA GLN A 161 30.27 38.87 20.91
C GLN A 161 31.53 39.77 20.97
N PRO A 162 32.41 39.83 19.94
CA PRO A 162 32.67 38.90 18.84
C PRO A 162 34.19 38.62 18.61
N ALA A 163 34.54 37.65 17.77
CA ALA A 163 35.86 37.58 17.13
C ALA A 163 35.73 37.14 15.66
N GLY A 164 36.33 37.94 14.76
CA GLY A 164 36.39 37.73 13.30
C GLY A 164 37.08 36.42 12.90
N SER A 165 36.97 35.98 11.65
CA SER A 165 37.86 36.45 10.58
C SER A 165 37.32 36.03 9.21
N ALA A 166 37.29 36.97 8.25
CA ALA A 166 37.26 36.69 6.83
C ALA A 166 38.67 36.29 6.32
N PRO A 167 38.78 35.72 5.11
CA PRO A 167 39.83 36.16 4.22
C PRO A 167 39.30 36.66 2.87
N ALA A 168 40.01 37.68 2.41
CA ALA A 168 39.73 38.50 1.26
C ALA A 168 40.07 37.82 -0.08
N ARG A 169 39.42 38.36 -1.11
CA ARG A 169 39.80 38.29 -2.52
C ARG A 169 41.20 38.86 -2.73
N THR A 170 42.00 38.19 -3.55
CA THR A 170 43.09 38.80 -4.32
C THR A 170 42.86 38.47 -5.79
N GLY A 171 42.87 39.53 -6.62
CA GLY A 171 42.69 39.42 -8.06
C GLY A 171 43.99 39.09 -8.79
N ALA A 172 43.81 38.67 -10.04
CA ALA A 172 44.76 38.91 -11.12
C ALA A 172 44.02 38.76 -12.46
N GLN A 173 43.85 39.88 -13.18
CA GLN A 173 43.81 39.85 -14.65
C GLN A 173 45.24 39.61 -15.16
N PRO A 174 45.38 38.99 -16.35
CA PRO A 174 45.77 39.81 -17.50
C PRO A 174 45.15 39.38 -18.84
N GLY A 175 44.98 40.37 -19.73
CA GLY A 175 45.50 40.28 -21.11
C GLY A 175 44.56 39.80 -22.22
N HIS A 176 44.22 40.73 -23.11
CA HIS A 176 43.59 40.52 -24.42
C HIS A 176 44.49 39.81 -25.44
N THR A 177 43.89 38.94 -26.26
CA THR A 177 44.07 38.74 -27.72
C THR A 177 42.88 37.86 -28.14
N GLY A 178 41.88 38.27 -28.93
CA GLY A 178 42.00 38.80 -30.28
C GLY A 178 42.01 37.63 -31.27
N GLU A 179 40.85 37.23 -31.79
CA GLU A 179 40.68 36.81 -33.19
C GLU A 179 39.19 36.59 -33.55
N ASP A 180 38.78 37.33 -34.56
CA ASP A 180 37.51 37.29 -35.28
C ASP A 180 37.35 36.00 -36.08
N LEU A 181 36.14 35.42 -36.11
CA LEU A 181 35.59 34.81 -37.32
C LEU A 181 34.06 34.99 -37.36
N GLN A 182 33.62 35.73 -38.37
CA GLN A 182 32.24 35.94 -38.80
C GLN A 182 31.72 34.78 -39.69
N PRO A 183 30.41 34.73 -40.01
CA PRO A 183 29.68 33.50 -40.31
C PRO A 183 29.47 33.24 -41.82
N ALA A 184 29.19 31.97 -42.16
CA ALA A 184 28.59 31.51 -43.40
C ALA A 184 27.69 30.31 -43.04
N GLY A 185 26.49 30.06 -43.57
CA GLY A 185 25.73 30.65 -44.65
C GLY A 185 24.77 29.56 -45.16
N SER A 186 23.54 29.97 -45.49
CA SER A 186 22.61 29.37 -46.46
C SER A 186 22.02 27.95 -46.29
N VAL A 187 20.68 27.95 -46.21
CA VAL A 187 19.70 26.92 -46.59
C VAL A 187 19.84 26.55 -48.08
N PRO A 188 19.41 25.35 -48.49
CA PRO A 188 18.34 25.30 -49.50
C PRO A 188 17.30 24.18 -49.25
N ALA A 189 16.04 24.52 -49.55
CA ALA A 189 14.95 23.60 -49.85
C ALA A 189 15.07 23.08 -51.30
N PRO A 190 14.29 22.04 -51.67
CA PRO A 190 13.74 21.96 -53.01
C PRO A 190 12.20 21.86 -53.00
N ALA A 191 11.63 22.45 -54.06
CA ALA A 191 10.21 22.45 -54.43
C ALA A 191 9.92 21.44 -55.56
N GLY A 192 8.64 21.13 -55.78
CA GLY A 192 8.08 20.52 -57.01
C GLY A 192 7.03 19.44 -56.72
N THR A 193 5.71 19.72 -56.66
CA THR A 193 4.68 19.84 -57.73
C THR A 193 4.33 18.56 -58.49
N ALA A 194 3.07 18.08 -58.32
CA ALA A 194 2.11 17.58 -59.33
C ALA A 194 0.97 16.81 -58.60
N SER A 195 -0.29 17.26 -58.51
CA SER A 195 -1.40 17.25 -59.51
C SER A 195 -1.79 15.86 -60.04
N GLY A 196 -3.05 15.44 -59.79
CA GLY A 196 -3.73 14.38 -60.56
C GLY A 196 -4.87 13.66 -59.83
N ASP A 197 -6.11 13.96 -60.25
CA ASP A 197 -7.38 13.25 -59.99
C ASP A 197 -7.32 11.72 -60.20
N ASP A 198 -8.19 10.94 -59.52
CA ASP A 198 -9.45 10.40 -60.10
C ASP A 198 -10.16 9.41 -59.14
N ARG A 199 -11.44 9.21 -59.45
CA ARG A 199 -12.59 8.69 -58.70
C ARG A 199 -12.60 7.17 -58.40
N GLY A 200 -13.59 6.77 -57.57
CA GLY A 200 -14.24 5.44 -57.62
C GLY A 200 -14.39 4.78 -56.23
N HIS A 201 -15.46 5.02 -55.45
CA HIS A 201 -16.78 4.38 -55.53
C HIS A 201 -16.76 2.87 -55.21
N ALA A 202 -17.23 2.49 -54.02
CA ALA A 202 -18.37 1.57 -53.83
C ALA A 202 -18.55 1.23 -52.34
N ASP A 203 -19.78 1.44 -51.88
CA ASP A 203 -20.42 0.88 -50.70
C ASP A 203 -20.32 -0.67 -50.69
N ASP A 204 -20.27 -1.29 -49.51
CA ASP A 204 -21.36 -2.21 -49.15
C ASP A 204 -21.45 -2.45 -47.64
N ASP A 205 -22.69 -2.63 -47.25
CA ASP A 205 -23.25 -2.57 -45.90
C ASP A 205 -23.31 -3.97 -45.24
N LEU A 206 -23.78 -3.99 -43.98
CA LEU A 206 -24.43 -5.11 -43.25
C LEU A 206 -23.60 -6.06 -42.35
N GLN A 207 -23.74 -5.78 -41.05
CA GLN A 207 -23.77 -6.70 -39.89
C GLN A 207 -24.93 -7.76 -39.99
N PRO A 208 -25.23 -8.58 -38.95
CA PRO A 208 -24.44 -9.50 -38.11
C PRO A 208 -25.12 -10.91 -37.96
N ALA A 209 -24.52 -11.83 -37.19
CA ALA A 209 -25.15 -12.69 -36.16
C ALA A 209 -24.65 -14.16 -36.07
N ALA A 210 -24.28 -14.54 -34.84
CA ALA A 210 -24.61 -15.74 -34.05
C ALA A 210 -24.58 -17.17 -34.64
N SER A 211 -24.02 -18.09 -33.82
CA SER A 211 -24.63 -19.34 -33.31
C SER A 211 -23.73 -20.59 -33.40
N VAL A 212 -23.62 -21.26 -32.25
CA VAL A 212 -23.07 -22.61 -32.01
C VAL A 212 -23.90 -23.68 -32.76
N PRO A 213 -23.39 -24.90 -33.01
CA PRO A 213 -23.82 -26.01 -32.15
C PRO A 213 -22.75 -27.08 -31.86
N ALA A 214 -23.01 -27.87 -30.81
CA ALA A 214 -22.39 -29.15 -30.48
C ALA A 214 -23.42 -30.28 -30.67
N VAL A 215 -23.05 -31.43 -31.26
CA VAL A 215 -23.77 -32.74 -31.20
C VAL A 215 -22.75 -33.87 -31.51
N VAL A 216 -22.40 -34.78 -30.58
CA VAL A 216 -22.92 -36.15 -30.26
C VAL A 216 -22.75 -37.24 -31.34
N GLY A 217 -22.04 -38.34 -30.97
CA GLY A 217 -22.53 -39.73 -31.11
C GLY A 217 -21.96 -40.68 -32.18
N ALA A 218 -21.02 -41.55 -31.76
CA ALA A 218 -20.93 -43.04 -31.91
C ALA A 218 -21.19 -43.75 -33.28
N PRO A 219 -21.07 -45.10 -33.39
CA PRO A 219 -19.96 -46.04 -33.12
C PRO A 219 -19.69 -46.97 -34.35
N LEU A 220 -18.85 -48.02 -34.21
CA LEU A 220 -18.73 -49.31 -34.96
C LEU A 220 -17.26 -49.77 -34.89
N GLY A 221 -16.82 -50.99 -34.59
CA GLY A 221 -17.47 -52.28 -34.37
C GLY A 221 -16.54 -53.40 -34.88
N ALA A 222 -16.14 -54.32 -33.99
CA ALA A 222 -15.69 -55.71 -34.23
C ALA A 222 -14.35 -55.91 -35.00
N ASP A 223 -13.57 -56.99 -34.86
CA ASP A 223 -13.61 -58.21 -34.05
C ASP A 223 -12.23 -58.89 -34.20
N ARG A 224 -11.83 -59.68 -33.20
CA ARG A 224 -11.16 -61.00 -33.32
C ARG A 224 -10.56 -61.41 -31.98
N GLY A 225 -11.33 -62.24 -31.27
CA GLY A 225 -10.85 -63.03 -30.15
C GLY A 225 -10.21 -64.36 -30.57
N LEU A 226 -9.40 -64.90 -29.65
CA LEU A 226 -9.09 -66.29 -29.35
C LEU A 226 -8.49 -66.21 -27.92
N GLY A 227 -8.93 -66.85 -26.84
CA GLY A 227 -9.85 -67.95 -26.61
C GLY A 227 -9.22 -68.85 -25.54
N LEU A 228 -9.92 -69.02 -24.40
CA LEU A 228 -9.91 -70.20 -23.50
C LEU A 228 -8.63 -70.39 -22.64
N ASP A 229 -8.63 -70.73 -21.34
CA ASP A 229 -9.55 -71.50 -20.50
C ASP A 229 -9.44 -71.11 -19.01
N ALA A 230 -10.52 -71.30 -18.26
CA ALA A 230 -10.54 -71.50 -16.81
C ALA A 230 -11.37 -72.77 -16.51
N PRO A 231 -11.03 -73.55 -15.47
CA PRO A 231 -11.87 -73.53 -14.26
C PRO A 231 -11.05 -73.72 -12.97
N GLY A 232 -11.36 -73.06 -11.86
CA GLY A 232 -12.30 -73.57 -10.85
C GLY A 232 -11.60 -73.67 -9.47
N PRO A 233 -12.34 -73.66 -8.34
CA PRO A 233 -11.89 -73.14 -7.05
C PRO A 233 -11.58 -74.22 -6.00
N ALA A 234 -10.84 -73.88 -4.93
CA ALA A 234 -11.09 -74.28 -3.53
C ALA A 234 -9.89 -74.00 -2.60
N ASP A 235 -10.23 -73.93 -1.31
CA ASP A 235 -9.42 -74.18 -0.10
C ASP A 235 -8.78 -73.01 0.66
N ALA A 236 -9.52 -72.66 1.70
CA ALA A 236 -9.12 -71.98 2.91
C ALA A 236 -8.12 -72.81 3.73
N ILE A 237 -7.05 -72.17 4.22
CA ILE A 237 -6.28 -72.63 5.38
C ILE A 237 -5.80 -71.41 6.19
N LEU A 238 -6.36 -71.25 7.40
CA LEU A 238 -5.66 -70.75 8.59
C LEU A 238 -5.37 -71.98 9.47
N PRO A 239 -4.27 -72.03 10.25
CA PRO A 239 -4.32 -71.55 11.65
C PRO A 239 -2.93 -70.98 12.08
N THR A 240 -2.60 -70.43 13.26
CA THR A 240 -3.13 -70.39 14.62
C THR A 240 -2.30 -69.29 15.33
N ALA A 241 -2.89 -68.47 16.20
CA ALA A 241 -2.11 -67.76 17.22
C ALA A 241 -2.93 -67.64 18.51
N ALA A 242 -2.28 -68.04 19.59
CA ALA A 242 -2.84 -68.41 20.87
C ALA A 242 -3.36 -67.22 21.70
N ALA A 243 -4.31 -67.57 22.57
CA ALA A 243 -4.84 -66.74 23.63
C ALA A 243 -3.77 -66.30 24.64
N GLY A 244 -3.83 -65.03 25.02
CA GLY A 244 -3.14 -64.46 26.17
C GLY A 244 -4.04 -63.39 26.78
N SER A 245 -4.79 -63.78 27.80
CA SER A 245 -5.60 -62.89 28.63
C SER A 245 -4.73 -62.14 29.64
N THR A 246 -4.71 -60.81 29.59
CA THR A 246 -4.37 -59.99 30.77
C THR A 246 -5.15 -58.68 30.78
N SER A 247 -6.09 -58.62 31.73
CA SER A 247 -6.48 -57.44 32.53
C SER A 247 -6.73 -56.12 31.80
N GLY A 248 -8.01 -55.87 31.55
CA GLY A 248 -8.53 -54.52 31.35
C GLY A 248 -8.27 -53.64 32.57
N SER A 249 -7.57 -52.53 32.33
CA SER A 249 -7.51 -51.39 33.23
C SER A 249 -7.98 -50.15 32.47
N THR A 250 -9.23 -49.77 32.77
CA THR A 250 -9.72 -48.38 32.80
C THR A 250 -9.30 -47.45 31.66
N GLU A 251 -10.02 -47.55 30.54
CA GLU A 251 -10.01 -46.63 29.39
C GLU A 251 -10.67 -45.25 29.63
N GLN A 252 -10.73 -44.75 30.88
CA GLN A 252 -11.35 -43.43 31.14
C GLN A 252 -10.42 -42.22 30.96
N GLY A 253 -9.13 -42.42 30.65
CA GLY A 253 -8.18 -41.33 30.37
C GLY A 253 -8.10 -40.87 28.91
N GLY A 254 -8.58 -41.66 27.94
CA GLY A 254 -8.35 -41.42 26.51
C GLY A 254 -9.43 -40.61 25.78
N SER A 255 -10.67 -40.59 26.28
CA SER A 255 -11.79 -39.92 25.61
C SER A 255 -11.75 -38.40 25.77
N GLY A 256 -11.35 -37.90 26.95
CA GLY A 256 -11.21 -36.47 27.24
C GLY A 256 -10.08 -35.80 26.45
N ASP A 257 -8.93 -36.47 26.33
CA ASP A 257 -7.78 -35.98 25.57
C ASP A 257 -8.03 -36.02 24.06
N ARG A 258 -8.68 -37.08 23.53
CA ARG A 258 -9.09 -37.15 22.12
C ARG A 258 -10.11 -36.06 21.77
N ALA A 259 -11.16 -35.89 22.56
CA ALA A 259 -12.15 -34.83 22.35
C ALA A 259 -11.54 -33.42 22.45
N GLY A 260 -10.55 -33.23 23.33
CA GLY A 260 -9.78 -31.99 23.44
C GLY A 260 -8.89 -31.73 22.22
N MET A 261 -8.24 -32.75 21.68
CA MET A 261 -7.45 -32.68 20.43
C MET A 261 -8.33 -32.38 19.22
N ASP A 262 -9.48 -33.03 19.09
CA ASP A 262 -10.41 -32.83 17.97
C ASP A 262 -10.98 -31.41 17.93
N ARG A 263 -11.34 -30.85 19.10
CA ARG A 263 -11.77 -29.45 19.23
C ARG A 263 -10.66 -28.47 18.85
N ARG A 264 -9.43 -28.71 19.30
CA ARG A 264 -8.27 -27.85 18.97
C ARG A 264 -8.00 -27.85 17.46
N LEU A 265 -8.05 -29.02 16.83
CA LEU A 265 -7.85 -29.18 15.40
C LEU A 265 -8.96 -28.50 14.59
N LEU A 266 -10.23 -28.67 15.01
CA LEU A 266 -11.37 -28.00 14.39
C LEU A 266 -11.24 -26.47 14.46
N LEU A 267 -10.88 -25.93 15.63
CA LEU A 267 -10.66 -24.48 15.81
C LEU A 267 -9.47 -23.97 14.99
N ALA A 268 -8.37 -24.73 14.92
CA ALA A 268 -7.21 -24.37 14.11
C ALA A 268 -7.58 -24.30 12.62
N ARG A 269 -8.30 -25.32 12.11
CA ARG A 269 -8.77 -25.38 10.72
C ARG A 269 -9.78 -24.29 10.41
N GLY A 270 -10.77 -24.08 11.29
CA GLY A 270 -11.79 -23.04 11.11
C GLY A 270 -11.16 -21.65 11.05
N ALA A 271 -10.21 -21.35 11.93
CA ALA A 271 -9.48 -20.08 11.90
C ALA A 271 -8.58 -19.94 10.66
N ALA A 272 -7.91 -21.01 10.21
CA ALA A 272 -7.10 -20.98 8.99
C ALA A 272 -7.97 -20.74 7.74
N ILE A 273 -9.12 -21.42 7.63
CA ILE A 273 -10.09 -21.22 6.55
C ILE A 273 -10.61 -19.79 6.57
N PHE A 274 -11.04 -19.29 7.74
CA PHE A 274 -11.53 -17.92 7.87
C PHE A 274 -10.46 -16.89 7.48
N ALA A 275 -9.23 -17.05 7.97
CA ALA A 275 -8.12 -16.17 7.61
C ALA A 275 -7.80 -16.23 6.10
N GLY A 276 -7.82 -17.43 5.51
CA GLY A 276 -7.60 -17.63 4.07
C GLY A 276 -8.67 -16.94 3.22
N LEU A 277 -9.96 -17.14 3.54
CA LEU A 277 -11.08 -16.50 2.84
C LEU A 277 -11.04 -14.97 3.00
N THR A 278 -10.74 -14.48 4.20
CA THR A 278 -10.60 -13.04 4.47
C THR A 278 -9.47 -12.45 3.65
N ALA A 279 -8.27 -13.05 3.69
CA ALA A 279 -7.12 -12.56 2.95
C ALA A 279 -7.36 -12.59 1.45
N ALA A 280 -7.92 -13.67 0.90
CA ALA A 280 -8.26 -13.75 -0.52
C ALA A 280 -9.29 -12.69 -0.94
N SER A 281 -10.31 -12.45 -0.11
CA SER A 281 -11.36 -11.46 -0.39
C SER A 281 -10.82 -10.04 -0.36
N VAL A 282 -10.02 -9.69 0.66
CA VAL A 282 -9.41 -8.35 0.79
C VAL A 282 -8.40 -8.11 -0.32
N THR A 283 -7.56 -9.09 -0.63
CA THR A 283 -6.63 -9.02 -1.77
C THR A 283 -7.39 -8.85 -3.08
N GLY A 284 -8.44 -9.64 -3.34
CA GLY A 284 -9.25 -9.51 -4.56
C GLY A 284 -9.93 -8.14 -4.69
N TYR A 285 -10.49 -7.62 -3.60
CA TYR A 285 -11.00 -6.25 -3.53
C TYR A 285 -9.90 -5.22 -3.85
N GLY A 286 -8.72 -5.40 -3.29
CA GLY A 286 -7.59 -4.51 -3.51
C GLY A 286 -7.06 -4.57 -4.95
N ILE A 287 -7.05 -5.73 -5.61
CA ILE A 287 -6.70 -5.87 -7.04
C ILE A 287 -7.70 -5.12 -7.91
N LYS A 288 -8.99 -5.32 -7.65
CA LYS A 288 -10.06 -4.61 -8.38
C LYS A 288 -9.91 -3.09 -8.22
N THR A 289 -9.53 -2.63 -7.03
CA THR A 289 -9.32 -1.21 -6.74
C THR A 289 -8.06 -0.68 -7.42
N ALA A 290 -6.97 -1.46 -7.41
CA ALA A 290 -5.68 -1.08 -7.99
C ALA A 290 -5.71 -0.96 -9.52
N THR A 291 -6.42 -1.86 -10.19
CA THR A 291 -6.50 -1.93 -11.67
C THR A 291 -7.68 -1.14 -12.25
N GLY A 292 -8.52 -0.57 -11.38
CA GLY A 292 -9.65 0.27 -11.75
C GLY A 292 -9.26 1.67 -12.23
N ALA A 293 -10.26 2.48 -12.59
CA ALA A 293 -10.04 3.90 -12.87
C ALA A 293 -9.69 4.65 -11.58
N PRO A 294 -8.71 5.60 -11.64
CA PRO A 294 -8.49 6.52 -10.54
C PRO A 294 -9.76 7.28 -10.21
N ARG A 295 -9.99 7.51 -8.92
CA ARG A 295 -11.06 8.39 -8.44
C ARG A 295 -10.69 9.84 -8.73
N ILE A 296 -11.70 10.66 -8.99
CA ILE A 296 -11.52 12.11 -9.06
C ILE A 296 -11.81 12.68 -7.69
N ASP A 297 -10.77 13.20 -7.05
CA ASP A 297 -10.90 13.93 -5.78
C ASP A 297 -10.82 15.43 -6.07
N GLN A 298 -11.55 16.25 -5.31
CA GLN A 298 -11.54 17.71 -5.48
C GLN A 298 -11.28 18.37 -4.15
N VAL A 299 -10.32 19.29 -4.11
CA VAL A 299 -9.98 20.06 -2.93
C VAL A 299 -9.82 21.53 -3.28
N ARG A 300 -10.28 22.40 -2.39
CA ARG A 300 -10.11 23.86 -2.51
C ARG A 300 -9.04 24.31 -1.56
N ILE A 301 -8.00 24.96 -2.07
CA ILE A 301 -6.88 25.42 -1.26
C ILE A 301 -6.79 26.95 -1.37
N PRO A 302 -6.99 27.68 -0.26
CA PRO A 302 -6.79 29.13 -0.24
C PRO A 302 -5.30 29.46 -0.31
N ILE A 303 -4.94 30.39 -1.20
CA ILE A 303 -3.58 30.87 -1.43
C ILE A 303 -3.56 32.39 -1.21
N ALA A 304 -2.82 32.84 -0.20
CA ALA A 304 -2.86 34.22 0.28
C ALA A 304 -2.47 35.26 -0.79
N LYS A 305 -1.53 34.91 -1.66
CA LYS A 305 -0.99 35.81 -2.69
C LYS A 305 -1.62 35.60 -4.07
N LEU A 306 -2.69 34.80 -4.17
CA LEU A 306 -3.25 34.44 -5.46
C LEU A 306 -3.80 35.66 -6.21
N PRO A 307 -3.36 35.92 -7.46
CA PRO A 307 -3.98 36.94 -8.29
C PRO A 307 -5.48 36.66 -8.45
N ARG A 308 -6.32 37.70 -8.42
CA ARG A 308 -7.78 37.54 -8.56
C ARG A 308 -8.18 36.85 -9.88
N ALA A 309 -7.43 37.08 -10.95
CA ALA A 309 -7.64 36.43 -12.24
C ALA A 309 -7.39 34.91 -12.22
N MET A 310 -6.75 34.40 -11.15
CA MET A 310 -6.48 32.99 -10.94
C MET A 310 -7.40 32.34 -9.91
N ASP A 311 -8.37 33.05 -9.32
CA ASP A 311 -9.37 32.43 -8.42
C ASP A 311 -10.15 31.35 -9.17
N GLY A 312 -10.22 30.15 -8.60
CA GLY A 312 -10.87 29.00 -9.22
C GLY A 312 -9.99 28.25 -10.23
N THR A 313 -8.71 28.58 -10.38
CA THR A 313 -7.78 27.83 -11.24
C THR A 313 -7.68 26.38 -10.78
N ARG A 314 -7.84 25.44 -11.72
CA ARG A 314 -7.90 23.99 -11.43
C ARG A 314 -6.61 23.30 -11.88
N LEU A 315 -5.91 22.69 -10.93
CA LEU A 315 -4.72 21.88 -11.18
C LEU A 315 -5.12 20.41 -11.11
N ALA A 316 -4.94 19.65 -12.19
CA ALA A 316 -5.00 18.19 -12.13
C ALA A 316 -3.65 17.66 -11.62
N VAL A 317 -3.63 17.22 -10.37
CA VAL A 317 -2.47 16.65 -9.69
C VAL A 317 -2.53 15.13 -9.80
N VAL A 318 -1.56 14.58 -10.51
CA VAL A 318 -1.39 13.14 -10.72
C VAL A 318 0.06 12.76 -10.37
N SER A 319 0.25 11.59 -9.79
CA SER A 319 1.56 11.06 -9.42
C SER A 319 1.48 9.53 -9.40
N ASP A 320 2.62 8.86 -9.23
CA ASP A 320 2.71 7.42 -9.00
C ASP A 320 1.88 6.63 -10.03
N ILE A 321 2.02 6.98 -11.31
CA ILE A 321 1.32 6.32 -12.42
C ILE A 321 1.84 4.90 -12.59
N HIS A 322 3.15 4.69 -12.37
CA HIS A 322 3.86 3.41 -12.48
C HIS A 322 3.49 2.63 -13.75
N LEU A 323 3.86 3.22 -14.91
CA LEU A 323 3.91 2.47 -16.15
C LEU A 323 4.90 1.33 -15.97
N GLY A 324 4.43 0.11 -16.16
CA GLY A 324 5.23 -1.07 -15.85
C GLY A 324 4.67 -2.33 -16.48
N PRO A 325 5.33 -3.48 -16.28
CA PRO A 325 4.97 -4.74 -16.93
C PRO A 325 3.55 -5.24 -16.61
N LEU A 326 2.94 -4.76 -15.52
CA LEU A 326 1.63 -5.21 -15.03
C LEU A 326 0.46 -4.32 -15.49
N THR A 327 0.72 -3.08 -15.92
CA THR A 327 -0.33 -2.07 -16.14
C THR A 327 -0.77 -2.00 -17.61
N GLY A 328 0.17 -2.10 -18.55
CA GLY A 328 -0.10 -2.03 -19.99
C GLY A 328 -0.66 -0.67 -20.46
N ILE A 329 -0.88 -0.51 -21.77
CA ILE A 329 -1.25 0.80 -22.37
C ILE A 329 -2.64 1.28 -21.93
N GLY A 330 -3.56 0.35 -21.68
CA GLY A 330 -4.92 0.67 -21.24
C GLY A 330 -4.98 1.35 -19.87
N HIS A 331 -3.94 1.22 -19.05
CA HIS A 331 -3.79 1.96 -17.79
C HIS A 331 -3.57 3.44 -18.05
N THR A 332 -2.57 3.79 -18.87
CA THR A 332 -2.26 5.17 -19.25
C THR A 332 -3.45 5.84 -19.94
N GLN A 333 -4.07 5.17 -20.92
CA GLN A 333 -5.26 5.69 -21.60
C GLN A 333 -6.40 6.02 -20.62
N ARG A 334 -6.57 5.19 -19.58
CA ARG A 334 -7.60 5.41 -18.56
C ARG A 334 -7.27 6.61 -17.69
N ILE A 335 -6.01 6.79 -17.31
CA ILE A 335 -5.53 7.93 -16.52
C ILE A 335 -5.65 9.21 -17.35
N THR A 336 -5.19 9.23 -18.60
CA THR A 336 -5.34 10.38 -19.50
C THR A 336 -6.81 10.78 -19.64
N ARG A 337 -7.71 9.82 -19.87
CA ARG A 337 -9.16 10.12 -19.93
C ARG A 337 -9.68 10.76 -18.65
N VAL A 338 -9.23 10.31 -17.48
CA VAL A 338 -9.63 10.91 -16.20
C VAL A 338 -9.08 12.34 -16.08
N ILE A 339 -7.81 12.57 -16.42
CA ILE A 339 -7.19 13.91 -16.44
C ILE A 339 -7.97 14.86 -17.36
N ASN A 340 -8.25 14.46 -18.59
CA ASN A 340 -8.97 15.33 -19.53
C ASN A 340 -10.42 15.56 -19.09
N SER A 341 -11.08 14.56 -18.49
CA SER A 341 -12.46 14.67 -18.02
C SER A 341 -12.67 15.74 -16.95
N VAL A 342 -11.60 16.11 -16.21
CA VAL A 342 -11.71 17.17 -15.21
C VAL A 342 -11.61 18.56 -15.83
N GLY A 343 -11.15 18.72 -17.07
CA GLY A 343 -11.01 20.04 -17.72
C GLY A 343 -10.12 20.98 -16.90
N ALA A 344 -8.91 20.55 -16.60
CA ALA A 344 -7.96 21.30 -15.77
C ALA A 344 -7.31 22.46 -16.54
N ASP A 345 -6.96 23.52 -15.83
CA ASP A 345 -6.20 24.62 -16.41
C ASP A 345 -4.72 24.25 -16.50
N LEU A 346 -4.17 23.58 -15.47
CA LEU A 346 -2.82 23.04 -15.45
C LEU A 346 -2.85 21.55 -15.10
N VAL A 347 -1.91 20.78 -15.67
CA VAL A 347 -1.68 19.39 -15.27
C VAL A 347 -0.31 19.29 -14.60
N CYS A 348 -0.27 18.71 -13.40
CA CYS A 348 0.93 18.54 -12.60
C CYS A 348 1.17 17.04 -12.41
N VAL A 349 2.12 16.48 -13.16
CA VAL A 349 2.59 15.09 -13.01
C VAL A 349 3.77 15.08 -12.03
N VAL A 350 3.51 14.65 -10.80
CA VAL A 350 4.43 14.82 -9.66
C VAL A 350 5.24 13.56 -9.39
N GLY A 351 6.05 13.11 -10.35
CA GLY A 351 6.98 11.98 -10.20
C GLY A 351 6.36 10.58 -10.20
N ASP A 352 7.25 9.58 -10.25
CA ASP A 352 6.97 8.15 -10.32
C ASP A 352 6.00 7.78 -11.46
N LEU A 353 6.37 8.21 -12.65
CA LEU A 353 5.66 7.88 -13.88
C LEU A 353 5.86 6.42 -14.28
N VAL A 354 7.04 5.84 -14.05
CA VAL A 354 7.49 4.61 -14.74
C VAL A 354 8.25 3.63 -13.83
N ASP A 355 8.33 2.35 -14.20
CA ASP A 355 9.06 1.29 -13.50
C ASP A 355 10.08 0.54 -14.40
N GLY A 356 10.52 1.15 -15.49
CA GLY A 356 11.45 0.56 -16.47
C GLY A 356 11.88 1.58 -17.51
N SER A 357 12.81 1.23 -18.40
CA SER A 357 13.41 2.20 -19.35
C SER A 357 12.45 2.63 -20.47
N VAL A 358 12.78 3.73 -21.14
CA VAL A 358 12.03 4.24 -22.30
C VAL A 358 11.96 3.18 -23.40
N ALA A 359 13.07 2.50 -23.68
CA ALA A 359 13.11 1.42 -24.67
C ALA A 359 12.08 0.30 -24.40
N GLU A 360 11.76 0.05 -23.13
CA GLU A 360 10.81 -0.98 -22.72
C GLU A 360 9.37 -0.47 -22.66
N LEU A 361 9.17 0.76 -22.17
CA LEU A 361 7.87 1.25 -21.73
C LEU A 361 7.40 2.55 -22.40
N GLY A 362 8.23 3.24 -23.19
CA GLY A 362 7.89 4.52 -23.82
C GLY A 362 6.56 4.46 -24.60
N ARG A 363 6.34 3.38 -25.35
CA ARG A 363 5.05 3.13 -26.05
C ARG A 363 3.82 3.11 -25.13
N LEU A 364 3.99 2.78 -23.84
CA LEU A 364 2.91 2.78 -22.86
C LEU A 364 2.62 4.19 -22.37
N ALA A 365 3.56 5.12 -22.49
CA ALA A 365 3.42 6.53 -22.14
C ALA A 365 2.77 7.35 -23.26
N GLU A 366 2.75 6.86 -24.51
CA GLU A 366 2.16 7.54 -25.68
C GLU A 366 0.78 8.19 -25.44
N PRO A 367 -0.19 7.55 -24.73
CA PRO A 367 -1.48 8.20 -24.45
C PRO A 367 -1.40 9.48 -23.61
N LEU A 368 -0.26 9.81 -22.99
CA LEU A 368 -0.06 11.07 -22.28
C LEU A 368 0.05 12.27 -23.22
N ARG A 369 0.38 12.04 -24.51
CA ARG A 369 0.38 13.08 -25.55
C ARG A 369 -1.00 13.69 -25.78
N GLU A 370 -2.05 12.95 -25.43
CA GLU A 370 -3.44 13.41 -25.52
C GLU A 370 -3.86 14.26 -24.31
N ILE A 371 -2.98 14.55 -23.34
CA ILE A 371 -3.34 15.39 -22.20
C ILE A 371 -3.72 16.81 -22.67
N GLU A 372 -4.90 17.25 -22.26
CA GLU A 372 -5.44 18.57 -22.56
C GLU A 372 -5.37 19.47 -21.33
N SER A 373 -4.79 20.67 -21.50
CA SER A 373 -4.84 21.72 -20.48
C SER A 373 -4.70 23.11 -21.11
N ARG A 374 -5.21 24.13 -20.42
CA ARG A 374 -5.18 25.51 -20.94
C ARG A 374 -3.82 26.18 -20.80
N ARG A 375 -3.07 25.81 -19.76
CA ARG A 375 -1.83 26.45 -19.32
C ARG A 375 -0.65 25.46 -19.27
N GLY A 376 -0.77 24.32 -19.94
CA GLY A 376 0.31 23.34 -20.09
C GLY A 376 0.27 22.19 -19.07
N ALA A 377 1.09 21.19 -19.34
CA ALA A 377 1.32 20.03 -18.49
C ALA A 377 2.79 20.04 -18.05
N TYR A 378 3.03 19.76 -16.77
CA TYR A 378 4.36 19.85 -16.18
C TYR A 378 4.69 18.56 -15.45
N PHE A 379 5.99 18.23 -15.41
CA PHE A 379 6.51 17.02 -14.80
C PHE A 379 7.70 17.32 -13.88
N VAL A 380 7.79 16.61 -12.75
CA VAL A 380 9.01 16.49 -11.94
C VAL A 380 9.35 15.03 -11.75
N THR A 381 10.63 14.70 -11.58
CA THR A 381 11.06 13.33 -11.31
C THR A 381 10.63 12.88 -9.92
N GLY A 382 10.30 11.60 -9.80
CA GLY A 382 10.27 10.83 -8.58
C GLY A 382 11.50 9.91 -8.50
N ASN A 383 11.57 9.09 -7.46
CA ASN A 383 12.70 8.19 -7.27
C ASN A 383 12.74 7.07 -8.32
N HIS A 384 11.60 6.74 -8.93
CA HIS A 384 11.53 5.67 -9.92
C HIS A 384 12.13 6.01 -11.28
N GLU A 385 12.10 7.28 -11.69
CA GLU A 385 12.79 7.71 -12.91
C GLU A 385 14.30 7.46 -12.78
N TYR A 386 14.90 7.72 -11.62
CA TYR A 386 16.32 7.47 -11.37
C TYR A 386 16.69 5.98 -11.42
N TYR A 387 15.79 5.09 -11.03
CA TYR A 387 15.98 3.64 -11.18
C TYR A 387 15.80 3.15 -12.62
N SER A 388 15.22 3.98 -13.49
CA SER A 388 14.71 3.59 -14.80
C SER A 388 15.41 4.29 -15.96
N GLY A 389 16.49 5.05 -15.70
CA GLY A 389 17.17 5.85 -16.72
C GLY A 389 16.53 7.24 -16.88
N TYR A 390 16.68 8.08 -15.85
CA TYR A 390 15.94 9.34 -15.75
C TYR A 390 16.17 10.31 -16.92
N GLN A 391 17.37 10.34 -17.53
CA GLN A 391 17.63 11.27 -18.64
C GLN A 391 16.72 10.96 -19.84
N GLU A 392 16.66 9.69 -20.26
CA GLU A 392 15.81 9.27 -21.36
C GLU A 392 14.33 9.56 -21.07
N TRP A 393 13.88 9.35 -19.83
CA TRP A 393 12.51 9.63 -19.45
C TRP A 393 12.17 11.12 -19.41
N VAL A 394 13.09 11.97 -18.98
CA VAL A 394 12.91 13.43 -19.04
C VAL A 394 12.72 13.88 -20.50
N ASP A 395 13.52 13.35 -21.42
CA ASP A 395 13.44 13.67 -22.84
C ASP A 395 12.13 13.13 -23.45
N GLU A 396 11.79 11.86 -23.19
CA GLU A 396 10.55 11.22 -23.65
C GLU A 396 9.30 11.99 -23.18
N VAL A 397 9.25 12.38 -21.91
CA VAL A 397 8.11 13.13 -21.35
C VAL A 397 7.98 14.51 -22.02
N ALA A 398 9.11 15.15 -22.35
CA ALA A 398 9.11 16.39 -23.11
C ALA A 398 8.57 16.20 -24.54
N GLU A 399 8.94 15.11 -25.22
CA GLU A 399 8.41 14.74 -26.55
C GLU A 399 6.92 14.39 -26.56
N LEU A 400 6.38 13.97 -25.40
CA LEU A 400 4.95 13.77 -25.18
C LEU A 400 4.21 15.10 -24.90
N GLY A 401 4.89 16.24 -24.92
CA GLY A 401 4.28 17.56 -24.72
C GLY A 401 4.10 17.94 -23.25
N ILE A 402 4.71 17.21 -22.31
CA ILE A 402 4.69 17.52 -20.89
C ILE A 402 6.05 18.10 -20.51
N ARG A 403 6.08 19.34 -20.02
CA ARG A 403 7.33 20.06 -19.74
C ARG A 403 7.97 19.59 -18.43
N PRO A 404 9.19 19.02 -18.44
CA PRO A 404 9.92 18.73 -17.21
C PRO A 404 10.38 20.03 -16.53
N LEU A 405 10.29 20.10 -15.20
CA LEU A 405 10.79 21.19 -14.36
C LEU A 405 11.93 20.67 -13.47
N ARG A 406 13.17 20.79 -13.94
CA ARG A 406 14.36 20.22 -13.28
C ARG A 406 15.12 21.26 -12.45
N ASN A 407 14.71 21.40 -11.18
CA ASN A 407 15.16 22.49 -10.30
C ASN A 407 14.93 23.85 -10.98
N GLU A 408 13.72 24.03 -11.52
CA GLU A 408 13.34 25.12 -12.39
C GLU A 408 12.00 25.72 -11.98
N ARG A 409 11.73 26.92 -12.47
CA ARG A 409 10.51 27.67 -12.21
C ARG A 409 10.02 28.33 -13.47
N VAL A 410 8.71 28.35 -13.63
CA VAL A 410 8.01 29.07 -14.68
C VAL A 410 6.94 29.95 -14.07
N GLU A 411 6.73 31.12 -14.67
CA GLU A 411 5.63 32.01 -14.33
C GLU A 411 4.44 31.72 -15.25
N ILE A 412 3.26 31.60 -14.66
CA ILE A 412 1.99 31.35 -15.35
C ILE A 412 0.95 32.32 -14.79
N ASP A 413 0.58 33.34 -15.56
CA ASP A 413 -0.45 34.34 -15.20
C ASP A 413 -0.26 35.00 -13.81
N GLY A 414 0.99 35.20 -13.37
CA GLY A 414 1.29 35.75 -12.05
C GLY A 414 1.28 34.71 -10.91
N LEU A 415 1.38 33.42 -11.21
CA LEU A 415 1.72 32.33 -10.28
C LEU A 415 3.07 31.73 -10.68
N ASP A 416 3.95 31.50 -9.72
CA ASP A 416 5.14 30.67 -9.94
C ASP A 416 4.78 29.19 -9.80
N LEU A 417 5.04 28.40 -10.83
CA LEU A 417 5.09 26.94 -10.74
C LEU A 417 6.55 26.52 -10.73
N ALA A 418 7.01 25.97 -9.61
CA ALA A 418 8.36 25.48 -9.43
C ALA A 418 8.39 23.96 -9.38
N GLY A 419 9.47 23.35 -9.86
CA GLY A 419 9.74 21.93 -9.75
C GLY A 419 11.16 21.68 -9.27
N VAL A 420 11.32 20.71 -8.38
CA VAL A 420 12.63 20.19 -7.96
C VAL A 420 12.76 18.72 -8.34
N ASN A 421 13.99 18.29 -8.58
CA ASN A 421 14.30 16.88 -8.75
C ASN A 421 13.94 16.08 -7.49
N ASP A 422 13.71 14.77 -7.64
CA ASP A 422 13.54 13.90 -6.47
C ASP A 422 14.76 13.92 -5.54
N LEU A 423 14.52 13.78 -4.24
CA LEU A 423 15.60 13.73 -3.23
C LEU A 423 16.59 12.58 -3.48
N GLY A 424 16.13 11.45 -4.05
CA GLY A 424 16.96 10.33 -4.47
C GLY A 424 17.84 10.61 -5.69
N GLY A 425 17.60 11.70 -6.42
CA GLY A 425 18.44 12.14 -7.54
C GLY A 425 19.87 12.48 -7.12
N GLY A 426 20.10 12.83 -5.85
CA GLY A 426 21.44 13.09 -5.31
C GLY A 426 22.40 11.90 -5.43
N GLU A 427 21.90 10.66 -5.28
CA GLU A 427 22.70 9.45 -5.46
C GLU A 427 23.14 9.23 -6.93
N HIS A 428 22.51 9.96 -7.86
CA HIS A 428 22.71 9.88 -9.31
C HIS A 428 23.38 11.14 -9.88
N GLY A 429 23.86 12.04 -9.02
CA GLY A 429 24.49 13.31 -9.43
C GLY A 429 23.51 14.38 -9.92
N ASP A 430 22.22 14.24 -9.64
CA ASP A 430 21.16 15.17 -10.05
C ASP A 430 20.29 15.59 -8.84
N PRO A 431 20.89 16.19 -7.79
CA PRO A 431 20.19 16.47 -6.53
C PRO A 431 19.06 17.48 -6.71
N ALA A 432 18.11 17.48 -5.76
CA ALA A 432 17.18 18.58 -5.59
C ALA A 432 17.94 19.87 -5.26
N ASP A 433 17.63 20.96 -5.97
CA ASP A 433 18.21 22.28 -5.77
C ASP A 433 17.09 23.33 -5.62
N PHE A 434 16.68 23.53 -4.37
CA PHE A 434 15.67 24.51 -3.99
C PHE A 434 16.15 25.94 -4.21
N GLY A 435 17.45 26.20 -4.11
CA GLY A 435 18.03 27.52 -4.37
C GLY A 435 17.85 27.92 -5.83
N LYS A 436 18.12 26.99 -6.75
CA LYS A 436 17.92 27.20 -8.19
C LYS A 436 16.44 27.34 -8.55
N ALA A 437 15.57 26.49 -7.99
CA ALA A 437 14.14 26.50 -8.31
C ALA A 437 13.38 27.69 -7.68
N LEU A 438 13.70 28.07 -6.44
CA LEU A 438 12.90 29.01 -5.65
C LEU A 438 13.62 30.33 -5.35
N GLY A 439 14.93 30.40 -5.55
CA GLY A 439 15.72 31.62 -5.35
C GLY A 439 15.38 32.74 -6.33
N GLY A 440 15.55 33.98 -5.87
CA GLY A 440 15.40 35.19 -6.69
C GLY A 440 13.97 35.47 -7.17
N ARG A 441 12.95 34.78 -6.63
CA ARG A 441 11.53 35.02 -6.95
C ARG A 441 11.02 36.33 -6.35
N ASP A 442 9.96 36.88 -6.95
CA ASP A 442 9.18 37.94 -6.30
C ASP A 442 8.46 37.36 -5.08
N PRO A 443 8.74 37.83 -3.85
CA PRO A 443 8.09 37.31 -2.65
C PRO A 443 6.58 37.60 -2.59
N ASN A 444 6.08 38.55 -3.37
CA ASN A 444 4.65 38.88 -3.46
C ASN A 444 3.88 37.96 -4.41
N ARG A 445 4.59 37.19 -5.25
CA ARG A 445 3.99 36.20 -6.13
C ARG A 445 3.82 34.86 -5.40
N PRO A 446 2.66 34.18 -5.53
CA PRO A 446 2.48 32.86 -4.96
C PRO A 446 3.34 31.85 -5.70
N VAL A 447 3.85 30.85 -4.98
CA VAL A 447 4.54 29.72 -5.58
C VAL A 447 3.88 28.39 -5.20
N VAL A 448 3.57 27.60 -6.23
CA VAL A 448 3.21 26.19 -6.10
C VAL A 448 4.45 25.36 -6.46
N LEU A 449 4.92 24.56 -5.51
CA LEU A 449 6.05 23.66 -5.69
C LEU A 449 5.58 22.25 -6.04
N MET A 450 6.06 21.70 -7.14
CA MET A 450 6.00 20.28 -7.46
C MET A 450 7.25 19.59 -6.91
N ALA A 451 7.05 18.71 -5.93
CA ALA A 451 8.12 17.88 -5.37
C ALA A 451 7.54 16.50 -5.05
N HIS A 452 8.12 15.45 -5.62
CA HIS A 452 7.56 14.10 -5.53
C HIS A 452 7.37 13.65 -4.07
N GLN A 453 8.39 13.81 -3.23
CA GLN A 453 8.34 13.41 -1.82
C GLN A 453 7.77 14.52 -0.92
N PRO A 454 6.81 14.21 -0.02
CA PRO A 454 6.31 15.17 0.98
C PRO A 454 7.42 15.74 1.89
N LEU A 455 8.50 14.98 2.10
CA LEU A 455 9.64 15.38 2.93
C LEU A 455 10.38 16.62 2.39
N ALA A 456 10.33 16.86 1.07
CA ALA A 456 10.96 18.02 0.42
C ALA A 456 10.47 19.37 0.99
N ALA A 457 9.30 19.38 1.64
CA ALA A 457 8.75 20.58 2.26
C ALA A 457 9.65 21.15 3.38
N ARG A 458 10.47 20.32 4.03
CA ARG A 458 11.44 20.77 5.05
C ARG A 458 12.49 21.69 4.44
N ASP A 459 13.06 21.29 3.31
CA ASP A 459 14.09 22.05 2.59
C ASP A 459 13.48 23.23 1.83
N ALA A 460 12.20 23.15 1.48
CA ALA A 460 11.45 24.24 0.85
C ALA A 460 11.01 25.34 1.85
N ALA A 461 10.92 25.04 3.15
CA ALA A 461 10.41 25.96 4.17
C ALA A 461 11.11 27.34 4.20
N PRO A 462 12.46 27.43 4.10
CA PRO A 462 13.15 28.72 4.06
C PRO A 462 12.77 29.62 2.87
N TYR A 463 12.17 29.07 1.82
CA TYR A 463 11.82 29.79 0.60
C TYR A 463 10.39 30.31 0.58
N GLY A 464 9.59 30.08 1.64
CA GLY A 464 8.24 30.62 1.78
C GLY A 464 7.26 30.09 0.74
N VAL A 465 7.29 28.78 0.48
CA VAL A 465 6.38 28.11 -0.47
C VAL A 465 4.93 28.18 0.00
N ASP A 466 4.02 28.59 -0.90
CA ASP A 466 2.61 28.78 -0.58
C ASP A 466 1.80 27.46 -0.66
N LEU A 467 2.22 26.52 -1.51
CA LEU A 467 1.69 25.17 -1.57
C LEU A 467 2.71 24.21 -2.21
N GLN A 468 2.92 23.05 -1.60
CA GLN A 468 3.62 21.92 -2.23
C GLN A 468 2.62 20.84 -2.66
N LEU A 469 2.81 20.31 -3.87
CA LEU A 469 2.12 19.15 -4.41
C LEU A 469 3.08 17.96 -4.41
N SER A 470 2.65 16.82 -3.88
CA SER A 470 3.46 15.61 -3.73
C SER A 470 2.67 14.32 -3.98
N GLY A 471 3.39 13.22 -4.22
CA GLY A 471 2.88 11.85 -4.32
C GLY A 471 3.67 10.93 -3.39
N HIS A 472 4.31 9.89 -3.95
CA HIS A 472 5.31 9.00 -3.33
C HIS A 472 4.77 8.00 -2.30
N THR A 473 3.78 8.41 -1.52
CA THR A 473 3.32 7.64 -0.36
C THR A 473 2.32 6.55 -0.73
N HIS A 474 1.69 6.66 -1.90
CA HIS A 474 0.53 5.86 -2.31
C HIS A 474 -0.60 5.77 -1.27
N GLY A 475 -0.72 6.75 -0.36
CA GLY A 475 -1.62 6.64 0.79
C GLY A 475 -1.35 5.44 1.71
N GLY A 476 -0.20 4.79 1.56
CA GLY A 476 0.16 3.53 2.21
C GLY A 476 -0.53 2.28 1.67
N GLN A 477 -0.93 2.30 0.39
CA GLN A 477 -1.40 1.24 -0.51
C GLN A 477 -2.19 0.05 0.08
N MET A 478 -1.67 -0.68 1.06
CA MET A 478 -2.29 -1.83 1.70
C MET A 478 -2.58 -1.56 3.18
N ALA A 479 -3.78 -1.07 3.52
CA ALA A 479 -4.17 -0.87 4.91
C ALA A 479 -4.00 -2.16 5.75
N PRO A 480 -3.52 -2.08 7.00
CA PRO A 480 -3.19 -0.87 7.77
C PRO A 480 -1.73 -0.40 7.62
N PHE A 481 -1.02 -0.78 6.54
CA PHE A 481 0.37 -0.38 6.33
C PHE A 481 0.57 1.14 6.28
N ASN A 482 -0.45 1.87 5.86
CA ASN A 482 -0.54 3.33 5.93
C ASN A 482 -0.24 3.94 7.31
N ALA A 483 -0.49 3.22 8.41
CA ALA A 483 -0.11 3.67 9.74
C ALA A 483 1.42 3.72 9.94
N PHE A 484 2.16 2.80 9.32
CA PHE A 484 3.62 2.75 9.40
C PHE A 484 4.29 3.79 8.49
N VAL A 485 3.67 4.15 7.35
CA VAL A 485 4.19 5.20 6.45
C VAL A 485 4.32 6.54 7.18
N LYS A 486 3.43 6.83 8.15
CA LYS A 486 3.49 8.04 8.99
C LYS A 486 4.78 8.17 9.81
N LEU A 487 5.53 7.09 10.01
CA LEU A 487 6.81 7.13 10.73
C LEU A 487 7.94 7.71 9.86
N GLN A 488 7.78 7.67 8.54
CA GLN A 488 8.80 8.11 7.58
C GLN A 488 8.36 9.38 6.83
N GLN A 489 7.06 9.55 6.61
CA GLN A 489 6.51 10.65 5.81
C GLN A 489 5.62 11.55 6.67
N PRO A 490 5.85 12.87 6.66
CA PRO A 490 5.12 13.80 7.52
C PRO A 490 3.63 13.93 7.14
N VAL A 491 3.31 13.70 5.86
CA VAL A 491 1.95 13.66 5.33
C VAL A 491 1.84 12.44 4.42
N VAL A 492 0.85 11.58 4.68
CA VAL A 492 0.64 10.31 3.94
C VAL A 492 -0.42 10.43 2.86
N SER A 493 -1.43 11.30 3.03
CA SER A 493 -2.50 11.48 2.06
C SER A 493 -3.27 12.75 2.41
N GLY A 494 -3.69 13.49 1.39
CA GLY A 494 -4.46 14.72 1.53
C GLY A 494 -3.62 15.91 1.98
N PHE A 495 -4.29 16.89 2.58
CA PHE A 495 -3.69 18.15 3.01
C PHE A 495 -3.01 18.04 4.38
N GLY A 496 -1.85 18.67 4.51
CA GLY A 496 -1.12 18.79 5.76
C GLY A 496 -0.20 20.02 5.76
N ARG A 497 0.62 20.14 6.82
CA ARG A 497 1.65 21.16 6.93
C ARG A 497 2.95 20.54 7.42
N VAL A 498 4.06 20.97 6.84
CA VAL A 498 5.41 20.54 7.22
C VAL A 498 6.25 21.81 7.38
N ASP A 499 6.73 22.06 8.59
CA ASP A 499 7.56 23.24 8.91
C ASP A 499 6.95 24.58 8.40
N GLY A 500 5.63 24.69 8.49
CA GLY A 500 4.87 25.85 8.03
C GLY A 500 4.39 25.80 6.58
N VAL A 501 5.02 24.98 5.72
CA VAL A 501 4.66 24.82 4.30
C VAL A 501 3.37 24.00 4.17
N PRO A 502 2.32 24.51 3.49
CA PRO A 502 1.16 23.71 3.12
C PRO A 502 1.54 22.63 2.11
N VAL A 503 1.17 21.38 2.37
CA VAL A 503 1.48 20.23 1.50
C VAL A 503 0.21 19.48 1.17
N TYR A 504 0.00 19.17 -0.10
CA TYR A 504 -1.04 18.25 -0.55
C TYR A 504 -0.41 16.99 -1.14
N VAL A 505 -0.75 15.83 -0.59
CA VAL A 505 -0.24 14.52 -1.02
C VAL A 505 -1.34 13.72 -1.70
N THR A 506 -1.20 13.45 -3.00
CA THR A 506 -2.10 12.54 -3.70
C THR A 506 -1.79 11.09 -3.33
N ASN A 507 -2.80 10.21 -3.38
CA ASN A 507 -2.57 8.77 -3.29
C ASN A 507 -1.95 8.18 -4.58
N GLY A 508 -1.77 8.98 -5.63
CA GLY A 508 -1.25 8.53 -6.91
C GLY A 508 -2.26 7.74 -7.74
N ALA A 509 -2.03 7.60 -9.03
CA ALA A 509 -2.99 7.03 -9.98
C ALA A 509 -2.78 5.54 -10.28
N GLY A 510 -1.61 4.99 -9.94
CA GLY A 510 -1.26 3.59 -10.12
C GLY A 510 -1.06 2.85 -8.80
N PHE A 511 -0.22 1.82 -8.87
CA PHE A 511 0.25 1.02 -7.74
C PHE A 511 1.72 0.67 -7.95
N TRP A 512 2.46 0.50 -6.86
CA TRP A 512 3.85 0.04 -6.93
C TRP A 512 3.98 -1.37 -6.33
N GLY A 513 4.69 -2.25 -7.04
CA GLY A 513 4.91 -3.64 -6.63
C GLY A 513 3.59 -4.45 -6.60
N PRO A 514 3.11 -4.87 -5.41
CA PRO A 514 1.79 -5.51 -5.27
C PRO A 514 0.64 -4.75 -5.95
N PRO A 515 -0.07 -5.36 -6.92
CA PRO A 515 -1.19 -4.72 -7.61
C PRO A 515 -2.45 -4.74 -6.74
N VAL A 516 -2.37 -4.17 -5.53
CA VAL A 516 -3.40 -4.27 -4.48
C VAL A 516 -3.51 -2.94 -3.74
N ARG A 517 -4.68 -2.28 -3.81
CA ARG A 517 -4.95 -1.03 -3.08
C ARG A 517 -6.14 -1.18 -2.13
N VAL A 518 -5.90 -1.08 -0.83
CA VAL A 518 -6.93 -1.16 0.23
C VAL A 518 -6.75 0.02 1.18
N GLY A 519 -7.81 0.83 1.34
CA GLY A 519 -7.78 2.02 2.20
C GLY A 519 -7.02 3.23 1.62
N ALA A 520 -6.47 3.09 0.42
CA ALA A 520 -5.83 4.17 -0.34
C ALA A 520 -6.13 3.96 -1.83
N PRO A 521 -7.33 4.35 -2.32
CA PRO A 521 -7.68 4.16 -3.73
C PRO A 521 -6.79 5.01 -4.64
N PRO A 522 -6.54 4.59 -5.89
CA PRO A 522 -5.86 5.45 -6.86
C PRO A 522 -6.71 6.69 -7.16
N GLN A 523 -6.05 7.83 -7.37
CA GLN A 523 -6.74 9.11 -7.58
C GLN A 523 -6.01 10.04 -8.56
N VAL A 524 -6.79 10.88 -9.22
CA VAL A 524 -6.37 12.15 -9.83
C VAL A 524 -7.05 13.24 -9.01
N THR A 525 -6.27 14.17 -8.45
CA THR A 525 -6.82 15.22 -7.60
C THR A 525 -6.95 16.51 -8.39
N VAL A 526 -8.11 17.14 -8.35
CA VAL A 526 -8.31 18.52 -8.76
C VAL A 526 -8.05 19.42 -7.55
N VAL A 527 -6.95 20.15 -7.58
CA VAL A 527 -6.67 21.22 -6.63
C VAL A 527 -7.17 22.52 -7.23
N GLU A 528 -8.26 23.05 -6.68
CA GLU A 528 -8.83 24.35 -7.04
C GLU A 528 -8.19 25.43 -6.14
N LEU A 529 -7.40 26.32 -6.74
CA LEU A 529 -6.78 27.44 -6.03
C LEU A 529 -7.82 28.53 -5.77
N ARG A 530 -7.91 29.00 -4.53
CA ARG A 530 -8.82 30.08 -4.13
C ARG A 530 -8.05 31.27 -3.58
N VAL A 531 -8.56 32.48 -3.78
CA VAL A 531 -8.08 33.65 -3.03
C VAL A 531 -8.42 33.47 -1.56
N ALA A 532 -7.46 33.71 -0.66
CA ALA A 532 -7.62 33.51 0.79
C ALA A 532 -8.40 34.62 1.50
#